data_AF-A0A9D6UU50-F1
#
_entry.id   AF-A0A9D6UU50-F1
#
_cell.length_a   1.000
_cell.length_b   1.000
_cell.length_c   1.000
_cell.angle_alpha   90.00
_cell.angle_beta   90.00
_cell.angle_gamma   90.00
#
_symmetry.space_group_name_H-M   'P 1'
#
loop_
_entity.id
_entity.type
_entity.pdbx_description
1 polymer ?
#
loop_
_entity_poly.entity_id
_entity_poly.type
_entity_poly.pdbx_seq_one_letter_code
_entity_poly.pdbx_strand_id
1 'polypeptide(L)'
;MNCETAKEQLVLLAYGELTFDEEELLEQHLDGCADCRADRVKLERVAGLLAENEPEVPAGLLLRCRRDLSERVDADRSESRGWLSPGGLWRRWVINPPLWLRPLGAAAMLAVGFLGARLLPTDSPALARMGVPQDQPALVSRVRLVNPDDSGRVRVLYDEIRQRELTGDLDDAQIRRLLLAAAKDPADPGIRVDSINLLKQQCANDSVRKALLNALRSDSNAGVRLKALEGLATFACDPETRKVLAQVVLTDDNPGVRTQAIDLLVQNKQPEVAGVLQELLRREENNYVRSRSQKALSEMKASIGTF
;
A
#
# COMPACT_ATOMS: atom_id res chain seq x y z
N MET A 1 -21.44 34.11 -51.77
CA MET A 1 -20.85 35.32 -51.16
C MET A 1 -20.97 36.52 -52.09
N ASN A 2 -21.14 37.73 -51.55
CA ASN A 2 -21.17 38.99 -52.32
C ASN A 2 -19.74 39.60 -52.43
N CYS A 3 -19.54 40.57 -53.33
CA CYS A 3 -18.22 41.14 -53.54
C CYS A 3 -17.70 41.99 -52.37
N GLU A 4 -18.58 42.54 -51.53
CA GLU A 4 -18.17 43.33 -50.35
C GLU A 4 -17.55 42.43 -49.29
N THR A 5 -18.23 41.34 -48.90
CA THR A 5 -17.70 40.37 -47.94
C THR A 5 -16.45 39.67 -48.49
N ALA A 6 -16.39 39.42 -49.81
CA ALA A 6 -15.18 38.86 -50.43
C ALA A 6 -13.95 39.77 -50.25
N LYS A 7 -14.12 41.09 -50.36
CA LYS A 7 -13.01 42.04 -50.19
C LYS A 7 -12.54 42.13 -48.75
N GLU A 8 -13.45 42.05 -47.78
CA GLU A 8 -13.10 41.98 -46.35
C GLU A 8 -12.32 40.69 -46.04
N GLN A 9 -12.81 39.56 -46.55
CA GLN A 9 -12.16 38.27 -46.36
C GLN A 9 -10.80 38.17 -47.07
N LEU A 10 -10.60 38.85 -48.21
CA LEU A 10 -9.28 38.92 -48.86
C LEU A 10 -8.20 39.51 -47.95
N VAL A 11 -8.54 40.50 -47.11
CA VAL A 11 -7.60 41.07 -46.14
C VAL A 11 -7.25 40.04 -45.07
N LEU A 12 -8.26 39.36 -44.52
CA LEU A 12 -8.07 38.30 -43.52
C LEU A 12 -7.27 37.12 -44.08
N LEU A 13 -7.47 36.77 -45.36
CA LEU A 13 -6.70 35.76 -46.07
C LEU A 13 -5.21 36.11 -46.10
N ALA A 14 -4.85 37.38 -46.34
CA ALA A 14 -3.46 37.81 -46.38
C ALA A 14 -2.74 37.72 -45.01
N TYR A 15 -3.48 37.81 -43.91
CA TYR A 15 -2.96 37.61 -42.55
C TYR A 15 -3.08 36.16 -42.07
N GLY A 16 -3.67 35.26 -42.88
CA GLY A 16 -3.90 33.86 -42.51
C GLY A 16 -4.95 33.67 -41.40
N GLU A 17 -5.89 34.59 -41.29
CA GLU A 17 -6.90 34.62 -40.21
C GLU A 17 -8.25 34.01 -40.62
N LEU A 18 -8.39 33.52 -41.86
CA LEU A 18 -9.60 32.83 -42.30
C LEU A 18 -9.65 31.38 -41.80
N THR A 19 -10.85 30.92 -41.49
CA THR A 19 -11.09 29.49 -41.30
C THR A 19 -11.14 28.76 -42.65
N PHE A 20 -10.92 27.45 -42.64
CA PHE A 20 -10.91 26.63 -43.85
C PHE A 20 -12.21 26.76 -44.67
N ASP A 21 -13.37 26.78 -43.99
CA ASP A 21 -14.68 26.90 -44.64
C ASP A 21 -14.87 28.27 -45.31
N GLU A 22 -14.31 29.34 -44.71
CA GLU A 22 -14.37 30.69 -45.26
C GLU A 22 -13.42 30.87 -46.44
N GLU A 23 -12.24 30.27 -46.38
CA GLU A 23 -11.28 30.24 -47.48
C GLU A 23 -11.87 29.52 -48.70
N GLU A 24 -12.50 28.36 -48.52
CA GLU A 24 -13.15 27.63 -49.61
C GLU A 24 -14.28 28.43 -50.26
N LEU A 25 -15.12 29.10 -49.45
CA LEU A 25 -16.19 29.98 -49.96
C LEU A 25 -15.63 31.21 -50.70
N LEU A 26 -14.49 31.72 -50.26
CA LEU A 26 -13.79 32.83 -50.91
C LEU A 26 -13.18 32.40 -52.24
N GLU A 27 -12.52 31.25 -52.31
CA GLU A 27 -11.96 30.70 -53.55
C GLU A 27 -13.05 30.44 -54.59
N GLN A 28 -14.18 29.84 -54.18
CA GLN A 28 -15.33 29.63 -55.08
C GLN A 28 -15.87 30.96 -55.65
N HIS A 29 -15.86 32.04 -54.85
CA HIS A 29 -16.25 33.37 -55.35
C HIS A 29 -15.19 33.98 -56.28
N LEU A 30 -13.90 33.79 -55.97
CA LEU A 30 -12.79 34.26 -56.79
C LEU A 30 -12.76 33.57 -58.16
N ASP A 31 -13.22 32.33 -58.30
CA ASP A 31 -13.35 31.68 -59.61
C ASP A 31 -14.39 32.37 -60.50
N GLY A 32 -15.45 32.91 -59.90
CA GLY A 32 -16.55 33.58 -60.61
C GLY A 32 -16.38 35.09 -60.86
N CYS A 33 -15.55 35.79 -60.08
CA CYS A 33 -15.48 37.26 -60.10
C CYS A 33 -14.10 37.80 -60.50
N ALA A 34 -14.02 38.46 -61.66
CA ALA A 34 -12.76 39.05 -62.15
C ALA A 34 -12.27 40.24 -61.30
N ASP A 35 -13.19 41.05 -60.76
CA ASP A 35 -12.83 42.23 -59.97
C ASP A 35 -12.19 41.84 -58.62
N CYS A 36 -12.77 40.85 -57.93
CA CYS A 36 -12.21 40.33 -56.68
C CYS A 36 -10.86 39.64 -56.89
N ARG A 37 -10.63 38.96 -58.03
CA ARG A 37 -9.30 38.45 -58.39
C ARG A 37 -8.28 39.57 -58.60
N ALA A 38 -8.67 40.66 -59.27
CA ALA A 38 -7.78 41.80 -59.46
C ALA A 38 -7.42 42.46 -58.12
N ASP A 39 -8.38 42.55 -57.19
CA ASP A 39 -8.15 43.09 -55.85
C ASP A 39 -7.25 42.17 -55.00
N ARG A 40 -7.38 40.85 -55.12
CA ARG A 40 -6.45 39.88 -54.51
C ARG A 40 -5.01 40.11 -54.97
N VAL A 41 -4.78 40.22 -56.28
CA VAL A 41 -3.42 40.44 -56.84
C VAL A 41 -2.83 41.77 -56.37
N LYS A 42 -3.64 42.83 -56.22
CA LYS A 42 -3.18 44.11 -55.66
C LYS A 42 -2.75 43.94 -54.20
N LEU A 43 -3.55 43.22 -53.41
CA LEU A 43 -3.28 42.98 -52.00
C LEU A 43 -2.00 42.14 -51.82
N GLU A 44 -1.83 41.06 -52.59
CA GLU A 44 -0.62 40.23 -52.59
C GLU A 44 0.63 41.04 -52.95
N ARG A 45 0.52 41.96 -53.93
CA ARG A 45 1.63 42.86 -54.29
C ARG A 45 2.00 43.81 -53.14
N VAL A 46 1.01 44.38 -52.45
CA VAL A 46 1.25 45.26 -51.30
C VAL A 46 1.87 44.47 -50.15
N ALA A 47 1.35 43.27 -49.85
CA ALA A 47 1.88 42.39 -48.81
C ALA A 47 3.32 41.97 -49.10
N GLY A 48 3.66 41.65 -50.36
CA GLY A 48 5.03 41.34 -50.76
C GLY A 48 6.02 42.47 -50.53
N LEU A 49 5.63 43.72 -50.86
CA LEU A 49 6.47 44.91 -50.61
C LEU A 49 6.68 45.19 -49.11
N LEU A 50 5.70 44.86 -48.27
CA LEU A 50 5.81 44.97 -46.81
C LEU A 50 6.75 43.90 -46.24
N ALA A 51 6.63 42.66 -46.72
CA ALA A 51 7.48 41.54 -46.29
C ALA A 51 8.97 41.77 -46.64
N GLU A 52 9.27 42.35 -47.82
CA GLU A 52 10.65 42.69 -48.21
C GLU A 52 11.29 43.76 -47.31
N ASN A 53 10.48 44.60 -46.66
CA ASN A 53 10.94 45.70 -45.81
C ASN A 53 10.74 45.43 -44.32
N GLU A 54 10.44 44.19 -43.92
CA GLU A 54 10.24 43.87 -42.51
C GLU A 54 11.60 43.98 -41.78
N PRO A 55 11.79 44.97 -40.90
CA PRO A 55 13.07 45.18 -40.26
C PRO A 55 13.34 44.01 -39.31
N GLU A 56 14.51 43.36 -39.44
CA GLU A 56 14.97 42.38 -38.46
C GLU A 56 14.98 43.03 -37.07
N VAL A 57 14.08 42.59 -36.19
CA VAL A 57 14.01 43.10 -34.83
C VAL A 57 15.28 42.64 -34.10
N PRO A 58 16.13 43.55 -33.59
CA PRO A 58 17.36 43.14 -32.93
C PRO A 58 17.03 42.31 -31.69
N ALA A 59 17.67 41.14 -31.56
CA ALA A 59 17.38 40.15 -30.50
C ALA A 59 17.45 40.73 -29.07
N GLY A 60 18.24 41.79 -28.86
CA GLY A 60 18.35 42.50 -27.59
C GLY A 60 17.17 43.42 -27.23
N LEU A 61 16.31 43.77 -28.19
CA LEU A 61 15.19 44.71 -27.97
C LEU A 61 14.13 44.10 -27.05
N LEU A 62 13.76 42.82 -27.25
CA LEU A 62 12.82 42.13 -26.37
C LEU A 62 13.35 41.99 -24.95
N LEU A 63 14.64 41.69 -24.81
CA LEU A 63 15.31 41.63 -23.51
C LEU A 63 15.28 42.98 -22.80
N ARG A 64 15.56 44.07 -23.55
CA ARG A 64 15.51 45.44 -23.02
C ARG A 64 14.09 45.84 -22.62
N CYS A 65 13.09 45.59 -23.46
CA CYS A 65 11.69 45.89 -23.16
C CYS A 65 11.19 45.11 -21.94
N ARG A 66 11.55 43.83 -21.79
CA ARG A 66 11.20 43.03 -20.60
C ARG A 66 11.84 43.59 -19.34
N ARG A 67 13.10 44.01 -19.43
CA ARG A 67 13.82 44.61 -18.31
C ARG A 67 13.17 45.94 -17.91
N ASP A 68 12.98 46.86 -18.84
CA ASP A 68 12.38 48.16 -18.57
C ASP A 68 10.95 48.02 -18.00
N LEU A 69 10.16 47.07 -18.52
CA LEU A 69 8.84 46.77 -17.96
C LEU A 69 8.94 46.25 -16.53
N SER A 70 9.84 45.31 -16.25
CA SER A 70 10.04 44.77 -14.90
C SER A 70 10.45 45.85 -13.91
N GLU A 71 11.36 46.74 -14.31
CA GLU A 71 11.82 47.85 -13.49
C GLU A 71 10.67 48.82 -13.18
N ARG A 72 9.81 49.12 -14.16
CA ARG A 72 8.61 49.96 -13.94
C ARG A 72 7.57 49.31 -13.04
N VAL A 73 7.30 48.02 -13.23
CA VAL A 73 6.35 47.26 -12.38
C VAL A 73 6.83 47.18 -10.94
N ASP A 74 8.13 46.99 -10.73
CA ASP A 74 8.71 46.97 -9.39
C ASP A 74 8.72 48.36 -8.73
N ALA A 75 8.98 49.42 -9.50
CA ALA A 75 8.85 50.79 -9.02
C ALA A 75 7.42 51.10 -8.56
N ASP A 76 6.41 50.75 -9.36
CA ASP A 76 4.98 50.96 -9.05
C ASP A 76 4.52 50.14 -7.82
N ARG A 77 5.02 48.90 -7.69
CA ARG A 77 4.84 48.06 -6.50
C ARG A 77 5.51 48.61 -5.25
N SER A 78 6.57 49.40 -5.41
CA SER A 78 7.30 50.01 -4.30
C SER A 78 6.66 51.32 -3.85
N GLU A 79 6.16 52.15 -4.77
CA GLU A 79 5.45 53.40 -4.46
C GLU A 79 4.09 53.15 -3.80
N SER A 80 3.37 52.11 -4.21
CA SER A 80 2.11 51.68 -3.57
C SER A 80 2.29 51.11 -2.15
N ARG A 81 3.52 50.87 -1.70
CA ARG A 81 3.86 50.41 -0.35
C ARG A 81 4.48 51.54 0.47
N GLY A 82 3.60 52.42 0.94
CA GLY A 82 3.93 53.48 1.88
C GLY A 82 4.84 53.00 3.02
N TRP A 83 5.83 53.84 3.33
CA TRP A 83 6.93 53.71 4.31
C TRP A 83 6.51 53.32 5.75
N LEU A 84 5.22 53.15 6.02
CA LEU A 84 4.67 52.76 7.31
C LEU A 84 3.75 51.54 7.18
N SER A 85 4.27 50.38 6.78
CA SER A 85 3.53 49.10 6.88
C SER A 85 4.30 48.03 7.68
N PRO A 86 3.60 47.18 8.48
CA PRO A 86 4.22 46.18 9.37
C PRO A 86 5.10 45.12 8.68
N GLY A 87 5.02 45.00 7.35
CA GLY A 87 5.80 44.03 6.56
C GLY A 87 7.29 44.35 6.45
N GLY A 88 7.70 45.62 6.61
CA GLY A 88 9.12 46.02 6.50
C GLY A 88 9.98 45.51 7.66
N LEU A 89 9.42 45.45 8.86
CA LEU A 89 10.08 44.89 10.06
C LEU A 89 10.22 43.37 9.96
N TRP A 90 9.16 42.67 9.55
CA TRP A 90 9.20 41.22 9.31
C TRP A 90 10.30 40.83 8.32
N ARG A 91 10.43 41.58 7.22
CA ARG A 91 11.43 41.27 6.19
C ARG A 91 12.87 41.47 6.70
N ARG A 92 13.12 42.47 7.54
CA ARG A 92 14.45 42.74 8.12
C ARG A 92 14.88 41.69 9.14
N TRP A 93 13.95 41.17 9.94
CA TRP A 93 14.26 40.19 10.98
C TRP A 93 14.27 38.73 10.47
N VAL A 94 13.45 38.40 9.48
CA VAL A 94 13.31 37.01 8.99
C VAL A 94 14.17 36.73 7.76
N ILE A 95 14.24 37.64 6.78
CA ILE A 95 14.91 37.37 5.50
C ILE A 95 16.41 37.74 5.55
N ASN A 96 16.82 38.68 6.40
CA ASN A 96 18.22 39.08 6.50
C ASN A 96 18.66 39.40 7.96
N PRO A 97 18.61 38.43 8.89
CA PRO A 97 19.01 38.65 10.27
C PRO A 97 20.52 38.92 10.35
N PRO A 98 20.96 39.83 11.25
CA PRO A 98 22.38 40.09 11.48
C PRO A 98 23.08 38.81 11.99
N LEU A 99 24.35 38.63 11.59
CA LEU A 99 25.06 37.34 11.70
C LEU A 99 25.00 36.66 13.08
N TRP A 100 25.01 37.45 14.16
CA TRP A 100 25.00 36.98 15.55
C TRP A 100 23.67 36.37 16.01
N LEU A 101 22.56 36.65 15.33
CA LEU A 101 21.22 36.13 15.66
C LEU A 101 20.84 34.86 14.89
N ARG A 102 21.64 34.45 13.91
CA ARG A 102 21.40 33.27 13.06
C ARG A 102 21.30 31.94 13.83
N PRO A 103 22.19 31.59 14.79
CA PRO A 103 22.07 30.32 15.50
C PRO A 103 20.85 30.29 16.44
N LEU A 104 20.52 31.44 17.04
CA LEU A 104 19.36 31.58 17.92
C LEU A 104 18.04 31.42 17.13
N GLY A 105 17.98 31.98 15.92
CA GLY A 105 16.83 31.84 15.03
C GLY A 105 16.59 30.39 14.57
N ALA A 106 17.67 29.65 14.27
CA ALA A 106 17.57 28.24 13.90
C ALA A 106 17.03 27.37 15.04
N ALA A 107 17.51 27.59 16.27
CA ALA A 107 17.00 26.89 17.45
C ALA A 107 15.52 27.24 17.74
N ALA A 108 15.14 28.50 17.58
CA ALA A 108 13.75 28.93 17.75
C ALA A 108 12.80 28.30 16.71
N MET A 109 13.21 28.19 15.44
CA MET A 109 12.40 27.50 14.43
C MET A 109 12.22 26.01 14.71
N LEU A 110 13.26 25.31 15.16
CA LEU A 110 13.14 23.92 15.59
C LEU A 110 12.22 23.77 16.79
N ALA A 111 12.31 24.67 17.78
CA ALA A 111 11.43 24.65 18.94
C ALA A 111 9.96 24.93 18.57
N VAL A 112 9.70 25.89 17.67
CA VAL A 112 8.35 26.18 17.17
C VAL A 112 7.80 25.03 16.34
N GLY A 113 8.62 24.39 15.49
CA GLY A 113 8.23 23.19 14.75
C GLY A 113 7.90 22.02 15.68
N PHE A 114 8.73 21.79 16.71
CA PHE A 114 8.54 20.72 17.69
C PHE A 114 7.31 20.96 18.59
N LEU A 115 7.13 22.17 19.11
CA LEU A 115 5.94 22.52 19.89
C LEU A 115 4.68 22.52 19.03
N GLY A 116 4.77 23.03 17.79
CA GLY A 116 3.67 22.99 16.82
C GLY A 116 3.22 21.56 16.55
N ALA A 117 4.15 20.65 16.27
CA ALA A 117 3.84 19.23 16.07
C ALA A 117 3.21 18.56 17.31
N ARG A 118 3.55 19.02 18.52
CA ARG A 118 3.01 18.45 19.78
C ARG A 118 1.63 19.01 20.15
N LEU A 119 1.31 20.23 19.74
CA LEU A 119 0.11 20.96 20.17
C LEU A 119 -1.00 20.97 19.10
N LEU A 120 -0.68 20.79 17.82
CA LEU A 120 -1.70 20.70 16.77
C LEU A 120 -2.23 19.26 16.62
N PRO A 121 -3.57 19.06 16.62
CA PRO A 121 -4.18 17.77 16.28
C PRO A 121 -3.81 17.36 14.84
N THR A 122 -3.34 16.11 14.68
CA THR A 122 -2.94 15.49 13.40
C THR A 122 -4.07 15.41 12.37
N ASP A 123 -5.32 15.56 12.82
CA ASP A 123 -6.52 15.46 11.98
C ASP A 123 -6.89 16.79 11.30
N SER A 124 -6.01 17.78 11.33
CA SER A 124 -6.27 19.10 10.74
C SER A 124 -6.26 19.05 9.20
N PRO A 125 -7.30 19.54 8.49
CA PRO A 125 -7.35 19.52 7.02
C PRO A 125 -6.26 20.39 6.37
N ALA A 126 -5.70 21.34 7.11
CA ALA A 126 -4.53 22.11 6.69
C ALA A 126 -3.26 21.26 6.60
N LEU A 127 -3.09 20.25 7.47
CA LEU A 127 -1.95 19.33 7.47
C LEU A 127 -2.08 18.29 6.34
N ALA A 128 -3.31 17.86 6.03
CA ALA A 128 -3.59 16.98 4.88
C ALA A 128 -3.14 17.60 3.54
N ARG A 129 -3.40 18.91 3.35
CA ARG A 129 -2.96 19.66 2.16
C ARG A 129 -1.44 19.82 2.07
N MET A 130 -0.74 19.68 3.20
CA MET A 130 0.72 19.75 3.29
C MET A 130 1.39 18.38 3.12
N GLY A 131 0.64 17.31 2.84
CA GLY A 131 1.17 15.97 2.60
C GLY A 131 1.63 15.23 3.85
N VAL A 132 1.22 15.71 5.04
CA VAL A 132 1.44 14.98 6.30
C VAL A 132 0.57 13.71 6.28
N PRO A 133 1.14 12.51 6.50
CA PRO A 133 0.35 11.28 6.58
C PRO A 133 -0.75 11.43 7.62
N GLN A 134 -2.01 11.41 7.18
CA GLN A 134 -3.14 11.34 8.10
C GLN A 134 -3.41 9.89 8.43
N ASP A 135 -3.73 9.61 9.70
CA ASP A 135 -4.28 8.32 10.10
C ASP A 135 -5.51 8.04 9.23
N GLN A 136 -5.50 6.90 8.52
CA GLN A 136 -6.64 6.48 7.72
C GLN A 136 -7.85 6.31 8.65
N PRO A 137 -9.06 6.76 8.26
CA PRO A 137 -10.24 6.59 9.09
C PRO A 137 -10.47 5.10 9.31
N ALA A 138 -10.50 4.67 10.57
CA ALA A 138 -10.75 3.29 10.92
C ALA A 138 -12.10 2.84 10.34
N LEU A 139 -12.14 1.67 9.71
CA LEU A 139 -13.38 1.08 9.21
C LEU A 139 -14.32 0.83 10.38
N VAL A 140 -15.45 1.54 10.38
CA VAL A 140 -16.54 1.34 11.35
C VAL A 140 -17.11 -0.05 11.14
N SER A 141 -16.89 -0.93 12.12
CA SER A 141 -17.31 -2.33 12.05
C SER A 141 -18.77 -2.52 12.44
N ARG A 142 -19.22 -1.80 13.48
CA ARG A 142 -20.58 -1.96 14.02
C ARG A 142 -21.01 -0.73 14.80
N VAL A 143 -22.14 -0.14 14.46
CA VAL A 143 -22.78 0.91 15.28
C VAL A 143 -23.62 0.23 16.36
N ARG A 144 -23.31 0.48 17.65
CA ARG A 144 -24.01 -0.12 18.79
C ARG A 144 -25.24 0.67 19.23
N LEU A 145 -25.20 2.00 19.13
CA LEU A 145 -26.27 2.85 19.62
C LEU A 145 -26.34 4.16 18.84
N VAL A 146 -27.56 4.59 18.51
CA VAL A 146 -27.85 5.90 17.90
C VAL A 146 -28.99 6.51 18.69
N ASN A 147 -28.69 7.50 19.55
CA ASN A 147 -29.71 8.21 20.32
C ASN A 147 -29.72 9.70 19.91
N PRO A 148 -30.87 10.25 19.47
CA PRO A 148 -31.04 11.69 19.33
C PRO A 148 -31.15 12.34 20.72
N ASP A 149 -30.51 13.48 20.92
CA ASP A 149 -30.73 14.35 22.07
C ASP A 149 -31.88 15.34 21.78
N ASP A 150 -32.50 15.88 22.84
CA ASP A 150 -33.61 16.84 22.73
C ASP A 150 -33.23 18.17 22.04
N SER A 151 -31.94 18.36 21.72
CA SER A 151 -31.41 19.51 20.98
C SER A 151 -31.09 19.22 19.51
N GLY A 152 -31.47 18.05 18.99
CA GLY A 152 -31.30 17.67 17.59
C GLY A 152 -29.91 17.14 17.23
N ARG A 153 -29.05 16.82 18.20
CA ARG A 153 -27.76 16.14 17.97
C ARG A 153 -27.90 14.64 18.16
N VAL A 154 -27.16 13.87 17.37
CA VAL A 154 -27.21 12.41 17.41
C VAL A 154 -25.94 11.88 18.06
N ARG A 155 -26.09 11.09 19.14
CA ARG A 155 -24.97 10.38 19.78
C ARG A 155 -24.87 8.99 19.15
N VAL A 156 -23.75 8.73 18.46
CA VAL A 156 -23.45 7.45 17.82
C VAL A 156 -22.30 6.78 18.58
N LEU A 157 -22.54 5.57 19.09
CA LEU A 157 -21.49 4.73 19.66
C LEU A 157 -21.22 3.58 18.68
N TYR A 158 -19.97 3.42 18.27
CA TYR A 158 -19.58 2.45 17.25
C TYR A 158 -18.25 1.77 17.58
N ASP A 159 -18.08 0.57 17.07
CA ASP A 159 -16.86 -0.23 17.15
C ASP A 159 -16.01 0.01 15.88
N GLU A 160 -14.73 0.32 16.07
CA GLU A 160 -13.74 0.46 14.99
C GLU A 160 -12.89 -0.81 14.89
N ILE A 161 -12.71 -1.36 13.67
CA ILE A 161 -11.65 -2.34 13.41
C ILE A 161 -10.43 -1.57 12.89
N ARG A 162 -9.38 -1.50 13.70
CA ARG A 162 -8.08 -0.99 13.28
C ARG A 162 -7.21 -2.13 12.82
N GLN A 163 -6.94 -2.19 11.52
CA GLN A 163 -5.92 -3.08 10.99
C GLN A 163 -4.55 -2.58 11.44
N ARG A 164 -3.75 -3.48 12.01
CA ARG A 164 -2.37 -3.20 12.41
C ARG A 164 -1.49 -4.24 11.78
N GLU A 165 -0.46 -3.78 11.09
CA GLU A 165 0.63 -4.62 10.62
C GLU A 165 1.74 -4.61 11.65
N LEU A 166 2.33 -5.78 11.90
CA LEU A 166 3.46 -5.93 12.80
C LEU A 166 4.49 -6.80 12.09
N THR A 167 5.71 -6.26 11.99
CA THR A 167 6.86 -6.93 11.37
C THR A 167 7.93 -7.16 12.42
N GLY A 168 8.54 -8.33 12.38
CA GLY A 168 9.66 -8.68 13.26
C GLY A 168 9.99 -10.16 13.15
N ASP A 169 10.88 -10.60 14.03
CA ASP A 169 11.38 -11.97 14.02
C ASP A 169 10.45 -12.95 14.74
N LEU A 170 10.57 -14.23 14.41
CA LEU A 170 9.80 -15.30 15.10
C LEU A 170 10.13 -15.37 16.60
N ASP A 171 11.31 -14.92 17.00
CA ASP A 171 11.72 -14.89 18.41
C ASP A 171 11.06 -13.76 19.22
N ASP A 172 10.36 -12.82 18.57
CA ASP A 172 9.55 -11.81 19.25
C ASP A 172 8.36 -12.47 19.97
N ALA A 173 8.24 -12.20 21.27
CA ALA A 173 7.14 -12.68 22.09
C ALA A 173 5.77 -12.18 21.62
N GLN A 174 5.68 -10.98 21.04
CA GLN A 174 4.44 -10.43 20.50
C GLN A 174 4.03 -11.15 19.22
N ILE A 175 4.94 -11.34 18.27
CA ILE A 175 4.68 -12.09 17.03
C ILE A 175 4.28 -13.52 17.35
N ARG A 176 5.00 -14.17 18.26
CA ARG A 176 4.68 -15.53 18.67
C ARG A 176 3.27 -15.64 19.28
N ARG A 177 2.85 -14.68 20.10
CA ARG A 177 1.49 -14.64 20.65
C ARG A 177 0.43 -14.52 19.56
N LEU A 178 0.67 -13.68 18.55
CA LEU A 178 -0.23 -13.52 17.41
C LEU A 178 -0.31 -14.80 16.58
N LEU A 179 0.84 -15.42 16.28
CA LEU A 179 0.88 -16.71 15.58
C LEU A 179 0.18 -17.83 16.38
N LEU A 180 0.35 -17.87 17.70
CA LEU A 180 -0.34 -18.84 18.56
C LEU A 180 -1.87 -18.61 18.61
N ALA A 181 -2.31 -17.36 18.48
CA ALA A 181 -3.73 -17.03 18.37
C ALA A 181 -4.28 -17.42 16.99
N ALA A 182 -3.55 -17.06 15.92
CA ALA A 182 -3.88 -17.39 14.54
C ALA A 182 -3.95 -18.91 14.32
N ALA A 183 -3.05 -19.68 14.92
CA ALA A 183 -3.07 -21.14 14.89
C ALA A 183 -4.31 -21.78 15.53
N LYS A 184 -5.09 -21.03 16.32
CA LYS A 184 -6.33 -21.48 16.95
C LYS A 184 -7.58 -20.87 16.30
N ASP A 185 -7.41 -20.01 15.30
CA ASP A 185 -8.52 -19.29 14.68
C ASP A 185 -9.35 -20.23 13.80
N PRO A 186 -10.64 -20.44 14.11
CA PRO A 186 -11.49 -21.30 13.29
C PRO A 186 -11.78 -20.72 11.91
N ALA A 187 -11.57 -19.42 11.68
CA ALA A 187 -12.02 -18.72 10.47
C ALA A 187 -11.38 -19.25 9.18
N ASP A 188 -10.06 -19.50 9.17
CA ASP A 188 -9.33 -19.89 7.97
C ASP A 188 -8.28 -20.97 8.25
N PRO A 189 -8.44 -22.19 7.70
CA PRO A 189 -7.43 -23.24 7.79
C PRO A 189 -6.08 -22.87 7.18
N GLY A 190 -6.02 -22.02 6.13
CA GLY A 190 -4.78 -21.58 5.51
C GLY A 190 -3.90 -20.80 6.49
N ILE A 191 -4.47 -19.84 7.19
CA ILE A 191 -3.79 -19.07 8.24
C ILE A 191 -3.29 -20.00 9.35
N ARG A 192 -4.08 -21.00 9.74
CA ARG A 192 -3.65 -21.99 10.75
C ARG A 192 -2.46 -22.82 10.26
N VAL A 193 -2.49 -23.32 9.03
CA VAL A 193 -1.37 -24.07 8.42
C VAL A 193 -0.11 -23.20 8.42
N ASP A 194 -0.19 -21.96 7.96
CA ASP A 194 0.95 -21.06 7.88
C ASP A 194 1.51 -20.74 9.27
N SER A 195 0.62 -20.47 10.23
CA SER A 195 0.99 -20.20 11.62
C SER A 195 1.71 -21.40 12.25
N ILE A 196 1.17 -22.60 12.10
CA ILE A 196 1.81 -23.83 12.59
C ILE A 196 3.15 -24.07 11.87
N ASN A 197 3.20 -23.83 10.56
CA ASN A 197 4.42 -24.01 9.77
C ASN A 197 5.55 -23.07 10.19
N LEU A 198 5.23 -21.82 10.57
CA LEU A 198 6.20 -20.88 11.13
C LEU A 198 6.62 -21.28 12.55
N LEU A 199 5.65 -21.69 13.39
CA LEU A 199 5.90 -22.07 14.77
C LEU A 199 6.67 -23.38 14.94
N LYS A 200 6.68 -24.26 13.92
CA LYS A 200 7.25 -25.62 14.04
C LYS A 200 8.72 -25.67 14.44
N GLN A 201 9.50 -24.63 14.11
CA GLN A 201 10.92 -24.53 14.48
C GLN A 201 11.12 -24.14 15.95
N GLN A 202 10.08 -23.62 16.63
CA GLN A 202 10.11 -23.16 18.01
C GLN A 202 9.47 -24.13 19.00
N CYS A 203 9.34 -25.42 18.64
CA CYS A 203 8.73 -26.44 19.51
C CYS A 203 9.47 -26.70 20.83
N ALA A 204 10.70 -26.20 20.97
CA ALA A 204 11.39 -26.12 22.27
C ALA A 204 10.62 -25.28 23.29
N ASN A 205 9.85 -24.29 22.85
CA ASN A 205 8.96 -23.53 23.70
C ASN A 205 7.69 -24.33 24.05
N ASP A 206 7.41 -24.49 25.35
CA ASP A 206 6.28 -25.29 25.83
C ASP A 206 4.91 -24.79 25.34
N SER A 207 4.73 -23.47 25.19
CA SER A 207 3.46 -22.90 24.69
C SER A 207 3.22 -23.27 23.22
N VAL A 208 4.30 -23.28 22.43
CA VAL A 208 4.29 -23.68 21.02
C VAL A 208 4.03 -25.18 20.90
N ARG A 209 4.75 -25.99 21.67
CA ARG A 209 4.53 -27.45 21.69
C ARG A 209 3.10 -27.82 22.06
N LYS A 210 2.54 -27.18 23.09
CA LYS A 210 1.13 -27.36 23.48
C LYS A 210 0.16 -26.96 22.36
N ALA A 211 0.44 -25.87 21.64
CA ALA A 211 -0.40 -25.45 20.52
C ALA A 211 -0.37 -26.48 19.38
N LEU A 212 0.80 -27.01 19.02
CA LEU A 212 0.92 -28.06 18.00
C LEU A 212 0.25 -29.37 18.45
N LEU A 213 0.40 -29.77 19.71
CA LEU A 213 -0.29 -30.95 20.24
C LEU A 213 -1.82 -30.79 20.19
N ASN A 214 -2.33 -29.58 20.50
CA ASN A 214 -3.76 -29.30 20.39
C ASN A 214 -4.22 -29.31 18.94
N ALA A 215 -3.48 -28.68 18.03
CA ALA A 215 -3.79 -28.70 16.60
C ALA A 215 -3.84 -30.13 16.07
N LEU A 216 -2.87 -30.97 16.45
CA LEU A 216 -2.85 -32.39 16.08
C LEU A 216 -4.06 -33.18 16.62
N ARG A 217 -4.54 -32.88 17.82
CA ARG A 217 -5.67 -33.60 18.43
C ARG A 217 -7.03 -33.22 17.83
N SER A 218 -7.22 -31.95 17.48
CA SER A 218 -8.57 -31.42 17.27
C SER A 218 -8.77 -30.53 16.04
N ASP A 219 -7.73 -30.23 15.26
CA ASP A 219 -7.94 -29.44 14.04
C ASP A 219 -8.75 -30.22 13.01
N SER A 220 -9.79 -29.60 12.47
CA SER A 220 -10.63 -30.21 11.44
C SER A 220 -9.88 -30.45 10.14
N ASN A 221 -8.84 -29.67 9.85
CA ASN A 221 -8.08 -29.76 8.60
C ASN A 221 -6.84 -30.67 8.76
N ALA A 222 -6.78 -31.72 7.94
CA ALA A 222 -5.67 -32.68 7.96
C ALA A 222 -4.30 -32.06 7.62
N GLY A 223 -4.26 -31.00 6.80
CA GLY A 223 -3.02 -30.27 6.49
C GLY A 223 -2.42 -29.58 7.72
N VAL A 224 -3.26 -29.01 8.59
CA VAL A 224 -2.80 -28.44 9.86
C VAL A 224 -2.24 -29.54 10.76
N ARG A 225 -2.93 -30.68 10.87
CA ARG A 225 -2.48 -31.83 11.65
C ARG A 225 -1.15 -32.40 11.14
N LEU A 226 -0.98 -32.51 9.83
CA LEU A 226 0.30 -32.92 9.21
C LEU A 226 1.44 -31.94 9.52
N LYS A 227 1.21 -30.63 9.44
CA LYS A 227 2.24 -29.65 9.85
C LYS A 227 2.54 -29.69 11.34
N ALA A 228 1.56 -29.98 12.18
CA ALA A 228 1.80 -30.20 13.60
C ALA A 228 2.71 -31.44 13.83
N LEU A 229 2.48 -32.55 13.11
CA LEU A 229 3.36 -33.72 13.17
C LEU A 229 4.80 -33.40 12.76
N GLU A 230 5.00 -32.62 11.69
CA GLU A 230 6.34 -32.19 11.27
C GLU A 230 7.07 -31.42 12.38
N GLY A 231 6.40 -30.49 13.06
CA GLY A 231 7.00 -29.72 14.16
C GLY A 231 7.28 -30.55 15.41
N LEU A 232 6.45 -31.56 15.68
CA LEU A 232 6.59 -32.43 16.83
C LEU A 232 7.61 -33.56 16.62
N ALA A 233 8.19 -33.71 15.43
CA ALA A 233 9.09 -34.81 15.10
C ALA A 233 10.29 -34.91 16.05
N THR A 234 10.92 -33.78 16.40
CA THR A 234 12.06 -33.73 17.34
C THR A 234 11.66 -34.05 18.78
N PHE A 235 10.38 -33.97 19.10
CA PHE A 235 9.82 -34.25 20.42
C PHE A 235 9.04 -35.57 20.46
N ALA A 236 9.16 -36.44 19.45
CA ALA A 236 8.43 -37.73 19.42
C ALA A 236 8.72 -38.63 20.64
N CYS A 237 9.88 -38.47 21.29
CA CYS A 237 10.28 -39.19 22.51
C CYS A 237 9.63 -38.64 23.80
N ASP A 238 9.11 -37.41 23.76
CA ASP A 238 8.50 -36.77 24.92
C ASP A 238 7.25 -37.56 25.34
N PRO A 239 7.06 -37.90 26.63
CA PRO A 239 5.96 -38.75 27.08
C PRO A 239 4.57 -38.24 26.66
N GLU A 240 4.34 -36.93 26.78
CA GLU A 240 3.07 -36.32 26.38
C GLU A 240 2.88 -36.38 24.86
N THR A 241 3.90 -36.02 24.09
CA THR A 241 3.86 -36.07 22.63
C THR A 241 3.61 -37.51 22.13
N ARG A 242 4.32 -38.50 22.68
CA ARG A 242 4.13 -39.91 22.36
C ARG A 242 2.72 -40.40 22.65
N LYS A 243 2.14 -40.00 23.78
CA LYS A 243 0.75 -40.33 24.13
C LYS A 243 -0.24 -39.79 23.10
N VAL A 244 -0.03 -38.56 22.63
CA VAL A 244 -0.85 -37.95 21.57
C VAL A 244 -0.68 -38.69 20.25
N LEU A 245 0.56 -38.97 19.85
CA LEU A 245 0.83 -39.73 18.62
C LEU A 245 0.15 -41.10 18.65
N ALA A 246 0.23 -41.83 19.77
CA ALA A 246 -0.44 -43.11 19.94
C ALA A 246 -1.97 -43.00 19.80
N GLN A 247 -2.57 -41.93 20.34
CA GLN A 247 -3.99 -41.66 20.16
C GLN A 247 -4.31 -41.37 18.68
N VAL A 248 -3.57 -40.48 18.04
CA VAL A 248 -3.76 -40.08 16.62
C VAL A 248 -3.70 -41.29 15.69
N VAL A 249 -2.74 -42.20 15.90
CA VAL A 249 -2.65 -43.44 15.12
C VAL A 249 -3.95 -44.24 15.16
N LEU A 250 -4.63 -44.28 16.30
CA LEU A 250 -5.84 -45.08 16.51
C LEU A 250 -7.13 -44.35 16.11
N THR A 251 -7.15 -43.02 16.13
CA THR A 251 -8.39 -42.24 16.05
C THR A 251 -8.47 -41.24 14.90
N ASP A 252 -7.37 -40.90 14.22
CA ASP A 252 -7.43 -39.90 13.13
C ASP A 252 -8.04 -40.50 11.86
N ASP A 253 -9.00 -39.79 11.27
CA ASP A 253 -9.70 -40.26 10.08
C ASP A 253 -8.82 -40.24 8.81
N ASN A 254 -7.74 -39.42 8.81
CA ASN A 254 -6.89 -39.26 7.65
C ASN A 254 -5.75 -40.32 7.64
N PRO A 255 -5.69 -41.20 6.62
CA PRO A 255 -4.63 -42.22 6.53
C PRO A 255 -3.20 -41.65 6.47
N GLY A 256 -3.02 -40.47 5.87
CA GLY A 256 -1.73 -39.79 5.79
C GLY A 256 -1.25 -39.30 7.16
N VAL A 257 -2.14 -38.70 7.96
CA VAL A 257 -1.83 -38.29 9.34
C VAL A 257 -1.47 -39.51 10.18
N ARG A 258 -2.24 -40.61 10.10
CA ARG A 258 -1.94 -41.86 10.82
C ARG A 258 -0.59 -42.46 10.41
N THR A 259 -0.30 -42.51 9.11
CA THR A 259 0.98 -43.02 8.59
C THR A 259 2.15 -42.20 9.14
N GLN A 260 2.06 -40.88 9.08
CA GLN A 260 3.12 -40.00 9.59
C GLN A 260 3.28 -40.14 11.11
N ALA A 261 2.18 -40.29 11.85
CA ALA A 261 2.24 -40.55 13.29
C ALA A 261 2.88 -41.90 13.63
N ILE A 262 2.61 -42.96 12.85
CA ILE A 262 3.31 -44.26 12.96
C ILE A 262 4.81 -44.05 12.75
N ASP A 263 5.19 -43.33 11.70
CA ASP A 263 6.59 -43.08 11.35
C ASP A 263 7.35 -42.35 12.46
N LEU A 264 6.71 -41.41 13.15
CA LEU A 264 7.29 -40.72 14.31
C LEU A 264 7.40 -41.64 15.53
N LEU A 265 6.39 -42.46 15.83
CA LEU A 265 6.41 -43.37 16.98
C LEU A 265 7.51 -44.42 16.89
N VAL A 266 7.78 -44.93 15.69
CA VAL A 266 8.71 -46.05 15.49
C VAL A 266 10.19 -45.66 15.54
N GLN A 267 10.50 -44.35 15.51
CA GLN A 267 11.89 -43.85 15.52
C GLN A 267 12.70 -44.38 16.71
N ASN A 268 12.06 -44.58 17.87
CA ASN A 268 12.74 -45.00 19.11
C ASN A 268 12.39 -46.43 19.55
N LYS A 269 11.65 -47.18 18.72
CA LYS A 269 11.34 -48.62 18.89
C LYS A 269 10.93 -49.04 20.31
N GLN A 270 10.20 -48.21 21.03
CA GLN A 270 9.78 -48.50 22.40
C GLN A 270 8.77 -49.66 22.44
N PRO A 271 8.83 -50.56 23.44
CA PRO A 271 7.93 -51.72 23.54
C PRO A 271 6.45 -51.34 23.54
N GLU A 272 6.09 -50.21 24.15
CA GLU A 272 4.70 -49.72 24.25
C GLU A 272 4.09 -49.40 22.88
N VAL A 273 4.91 -48.99 21.91
CA VAL A 273 4.46 -48.69 20.54
C VAL A 273 3.97 -49.97 19.84
N ALA A 274 4.55 -51.12 20.14
CA ALA A 274 4.14 -52.38 19.54
C ALA A 274 2.70 -52.74 19.90
N GLY A 275 2.28 -52.48 21.15
CA GLY A 275 0.89 -52.68 21.59
C GLY A 275 -0.09 -51.80 20.83
N VAL A 276 0.24 -50.51 20.62
CA VAL A 276 -0.58 -49.56 19.85
C VAL A 276 -0.73 -50.01 18.39
N LEU A 277 0.36 -50.43 17.74
CA LEU A 277 0.32 -50.89 16.34
C LEU A 277 -0.45 -52.21 16.17
N GLN A 278 -0.33 -53.14 17.12
CA GLN A 278 -1.13 -54.37 17.12
C GLN A 278 -2.62 -54.05 17.23
N GLU A 279 -2.97 -53.13 18.13
CA GLU A 279 -4.34 -52.66 18.31
C GLU A 279 -4.88 -51.94 17.06
N LEU A 280 -4.05 -51.13 16.39
CA LEU A 280 -4.41 -50.53 15.10
C LEU A 280 -4.75 -51.60 14.06
N LEU A 281 -3.92 -52.63 13.91
CA LEU A 281 -4.13 -53.70 12.92
C LEU A 281 -5.41 -54.51 13.11
N ARG A 282 -5.98 -54.53 14.31
CA ARG A 282 -7.26 -55.21 14.58
C ARG A 282 -8.45 -54.47 13.96
N ARG A 283 -8.38 -53.14 13.85
CA ARG A 283 -9.48 -52.26 13.42
C ARG A 283 -9.23 -51.54 12.10
N GLU A 284 -7.98 -51.46 11.65
CA GLU A 284 -7.62 -50.71 10.47
C GLU A 284 -8.15 -51.36 9.20
N GLU A 285 -8.88 -50.60 8.40
CA GLU A 285 -9.38 -51.02 7.09
C GLU A 285 -8.49 -50.55 5.95
N ASN A 286 -7.73 -49.46 6.14
CA ASN A 286 -6.88 -48.91 5.10
C ASN A 286 -5.64 -49.80 4.87
N ASN A 287 -5.58 -50.46 3.70
CA ASN A 287 -4.49 -51.37 3.33
C ASN A 287 -3.09 -50.77 3.45
N TYR A 288 -2.92 -49.49 3.12
CA TYR A 288 -1.63 -48.81 3.20
C TYR A 288 -1.18 -48.65 4.66
N VAL A 289 -2.08 -48.17 5.52
CA VAL A 289 -1.80 -48.03 6.97
C VAL A 289 -1.54 -49.40 7.61
N ARG A 290 -2.28 -50.44 7.23
CA ARG A 290 -2.04 -51.83 7.66
C ARG A 290 -0.64 -52.30 7.28
N SER A 291 -0.27 -52.16 6.00
CA SER A 291 1.03 -52.57 5.48
C SER A 291 2.16 -51.82 6.19
N ARG A 292 2.02 -50.50 6.37
CA ARG A 292 3.01 -49.69 7.07
C ARG A 292 3.18 -50.13 8.53
N SER A 293 2.09 -50.42 9.22
CA SER A 293 2.08 -50.87 10.63
C SER A 293 2.70 -52.25 10.81
N GLN A 294 2.43 -53.18 9.88
CA GLN A 294 3.08 -54.50 9.86
C GLN A 294 4.58 -54.38 9.66
N LYS A 295 5.01 -53.51 8.73
CA LYS A 295 6.44 -53.22 8.49
C LYS A 295 7.10 -52.59 9.73
N ALA A 296 6.45 -51.63 10.37
CA ALA A 296 6.92 -51.05 11.62
C ALA A 296 7.10 -52.10 12.73
N LEU A 297 6.12 -52.99 12.91
CA LEU A 297 6.20 -54.07 13.90
C LEU A 297 7.34 -55.07 13.61
N SER A 298 7.61 -55.38 12.34
CA SER A 298 8.72 -56.26 11.98
C SER A 298 10.08 -55.59 12.22
N GLU A 299 10.22 -54.30 11.89
CA GLU A 299 11.44 -53.50 12.13
C GLU A 299 11.77 -53.32 13.62
N MET A 300 10.74 -53.27 14.47
CA MET A 300 10.90 -53.23 15.93
C MET A 300 11.33 -54.58 16.50
N LYS A 301 10.83 -55.70 15.95
CA LYS A 301 11.27 -57.05 16.35
C LYS A 301 12.63 -57.43 15.77
N ALA A 302 13.03 -56.82 14.66
CA ALA A 302 14.36 -57.01 14.07
C ALA A 302 15.49 -56.29 14.85
N SER A 303 15.18 -55.34 15.74
CA SER A 303 16.19 -54.67 16.57
C SER A 303 16.45 -55.31 17.94
N ILE A 304 16.12 -56.60 18.12
CA ILE A 304 16.42 -57.34 19.37
C ILE A 304 17.93 -57.62 19.54
N GLY A 305 18.80 -57.15 18.64
CA GLY A 305 20.25 -57.28 18.73
C GLY A 305 20.99 -55.95 18.82
N THR A 306 21.08 -55.36 20.01
CA THR A 306 22.23 -54.54 20.44
C THR A 306 22.12 -54.37 21.95
N PHE A 307 22.87 -55.21 22.66
CA PHE A 307 23.23 -55.02 24.07
C PHE A 307 24.33 -53.95 24.16
#